data_AF-A0A920BI84-F1
#
_entry.id   AF-A0A920BI84-F1
#
_cell.length_a   1.000
_cell.length_b   1.000
_cell.length_c   1.000
_cell.angle_alpha   90.00
_cell.angle_beta   90.00
_cell.angle_gamma   90.00
#
_symmetry.space_group_name_H-M   'P 1'
#
loop_
_entity.id
_entity.type
_entity.pdbx_description
1 polymer ?
#
loop_
_entity_poly.entity_id
_entity_poly.type
_entity_poly.pdbx_seq_one_letter_code
_entity_poly.pdbx_strand_id
1 'polypeptide(L)'
;MGIGVLWGKEDLLDSMPPFLGGGEMILNVTKEGFSTNELPWKFEAGTPMVAEAAGLGAAIDYLSNIGMNEIRNHEIELTDYALGKLTSEFGETISILAPKTQQSVGA
;
A
#
# COMPACT_ATOMS: atom_id res chain seq x y z
N MET A 1 -6.58 11.53 -9.24
CA MET A 1 -6.63 11.27 -7.78
C MET A 1 -6.33 9.79 -7.57
N GLY A 2 -5.77 9.41 -6.43
CA GLY A 2 -5.38 8.02 -6.14
C GLY A 2 -5.39 7.77 -4.64
N ILE A 3 -5.49 6.51 -4.23
CA ILE A 3 -5.59 6.09 -2.82
C ILE A 3 -4.39 5.20 -2.47
N GLY A 4 -3.95 5.29 -1.22
CA GLY A 4 -2.89 4.48 -0.64
C GLY A 4 -2.98 4.52 0.87
N VAL A 5 -2.21 3.65 1.54
CA VAL A 5 -2.23 3.52 3.01
C VAL A 5 -0.82 3.68 3.55
N LEU A 6 -0.70 4.46 4.62
CA LEU A 6 0.46 4.44 5.51
C LEU A 6 0.09 3.65 6.75
N TRP A 7 0.85 2.61 7.06
CA TRP A 7 0.75 1.91 8.34
C TRP A 7 1.93 2.27 9.22
N GLY A 8 1.67 2.53 10.50
CA GLY A 8 2.68 2.77 11.51
C GLY A 8 2.18 2.29 12.86
N LYS A 9 3.12 1.93 13.75
CA LYS A 9 2.77 1.63 15.14
C LYS A 9 2.20 2.88 15.81
N GLU A 10 1.17 2.70 16.63
CA GLU A 10 0.43 3.79 17.26
C GLU A 10 1.35 4.76 18.03
N ASP A 11 2.19 4.25 18.93
CA ASP A 11 3.14 5.07 19.71
C ASP A 11 4.08 5.91 18.83
N LEU A 12 4.46 5.37 17.66
CA LEU A 12 5.31 6.11 16.72
C LEU A 12 4.51 7.22 16.05
N LEU A 13 3.32 6.92 15.53
CA LEU A 13 2.46 7.91 14.89
C LEU A 13 2.03 9.03 15.84
N ASP A 14 1.80 8.68 17.11
CA ASP A 14 1.44 9.64 18.14
C ASP A 14 2.61 10.61 18.45
N SER A 15 3.83 10.07 18.54
CA SER A 15 5.04 10.88 18.77
C SER A 15 5.47 11.72 17.55
N MET A 16 5.04 11.35 16.33
CA MET A 16 5.42 12.05 15.11
C MET A 16 4.70 13.40 14.98
N PRO A 17 5.36 14.47 14.51
CA PRO A 17 4.67 15.72 14.19
C PRO A 17 3.70 15.52 13.00
N PRO A 18 2.60 16.29 12.92
CA PRO A 18 1.71 16.25 11.75
C PRO A 18 2.47 16.66 10.48
N PHE A 19 2.06 16.13 9.33
CA PHE A 19 2.72 16.41 8.05
C PHE A 19 2.03 17.54 7.28
N LEU A 20 0.78 17.31 6.84
CA LEU A 20 -0.04 18.32 6.18
C LEU A 20 -0.95 19.00 7.23
N GLY A 21 -1.16 20.30 7.08
CA GLY A 21 -2.07 21.09 7.93
C GLY A 21 -3.33 21.50 7.17
N GLY A 22 -4.47 21.55 7.86
CA GLY A 22 -5.75 21.94 7.26
C GLY A 22 -6.95 21.53 8.11
N GLY A 23 -8.16 21.60 7.55
CA GLY A 23 -9.35 21.03 8.18
C GLY A 23 -9.22 19.52 8.43
N GLU A 24 -10.14 18.95 9.22
CA GLU A 24 -10.16 17.54 9.69
C GLU A 24 -9.01 17.14 10.64
N MET A 25 -7.76 17.50 10.33
CA MET A 25 -6.60 17.13 11.13
C MET A 25 -6.37 17.99 12.38
N ILE A 26 -7.08 19.12 12.49
CA ILE A 26 -6.99 20.06 13.61
C ILE A 26 -8.16 19.82 14.57
N LEU A 27 -7.85 19.69 15.86
CA LEU A 27 -8.87 19.66 16.92
C LEU A 27 -9.33 21.08 17.31
N ASN A 28 -8.39 22.01 17.47
CA ASN A 28 -8.68 23.41 17.79
C ASN A 28 -7.67 24.35 17.13
N VAL A 29 -8.13 25.52 16.68
CA VAL A 29 -7.31 26.56 16.06
C VAL A 29 -7.56 27.92 16.71
N THR A 30 -6.49 28.64 16.97
CA THR A 30 -6.46 30.01 17.50
C THR A 30 -5.57 30.86 16.61
N LYS A 31 -5.43 32.16 16.90
CA LYS A 31 -4.50 33.01 16.14
C LYS A 31 -3.04 32.70 16.50
N GLU A 32 -2.81 32.14 17.69
CA GLU A 32 -1.50 31.87 18.27
C GLU A 32 -0.98 30.46 17.92
N GLY A 33 -1.86 29.56 17.47
CA GLY A 33 -1.50 28.19 17.11
C GLY A 33 -2.69 27.24 17.02
N PHE A 34 -2.39 25.95 16.94
CA PHE A 34 -3.40 24.88 16.83
C PHE A 34 -2.99 23.64 17.63
N SER A 35 -3.97 22.78 17.93
CA SER A 35 -3.74 21.43 18.44
C SER A 35 -4.20 20.41 17.40
N THR A 36 -3.46 19.31 17.25
CA THR A 36 -3.84 18.23 16.32
C THR A 36 -5.03 17.44 16.84
N ASN A 37 -5.75 16.84 15.92
CA ASN A 37 -6.71 15.78 16.20
C ASN A 37 -5.97 14.50 16.63
N GLU A 38 -6.71 13.51 17.13
CA GLU A 38 -6.18 12.19 17.45
C GLU A 38 -5.86 11.38 16.18
N LEU A 39 -5.17 10.25 16.34
CA LEU A 39 -4.95 9.32 15.24
C LEU A 39 -6.28 8.67 14.82
N PRO A 40 -6.51 8.43 13.51
CA PRO A 40 -5.61 8.69 12.39
C PRO A 40 -5.69 10.12 11.81
N TRP A 41 -6.72 10.90 12.16
CA TRP A 41 -7.05 12.19 11.54
C TRP A 41 -5.92 13.22 11.60
N LYS A 42 -5.04 13.15 12.60
CA LYS A 42 -3.79 13.91 12.68
C LYS A 42 -3.01 13.97 11.36
N PHE A 43 -3.10 12.93 10.52
CA PHE A 43 -2.38 12.82 9.25
C PHE A 43 -3.27 12.93 8.00
N GLU A 44 -4.58 13.18 8.15
CA GLU A 44 -5.54 13.22 7.05
C GLU A 44 -6.14 14.63 6.91
N ALA A 45 -5.32 15.57 6.44
CA ALA A 45 -5.71 16.96 6.30
C ALA A 45 -6.64 17.20 5.09
N GLY A 46 -7.75 17.90 5.34
CA GLY A 46 -8.73 18.29 4.32
C GLY A 46 -9.80 17.24 4.06
N THR A 47 -10.63 17.49 3.05
CA THR A 47 -11.75 16.60 2.72
C THR A 47 -11.24 15.21 2.34
N PRO A 48 -11.66 14.13 3.03
CA PRO A 48 -11.18 12.80 2.75
C PRO A 48 -11.65 12.30 1.38
N MET A 49 -10.87 11.40 0.78
CA MET A 49 -11.22 10.70 -0.46
C MET A 49 -12.17 9.52 -0.18
N VAL A 50 -13.41 9.84 0.19
CA VAL A 50 -14.39 8.86 0.69
C VAL A 50 -14.71 7.77 -0.33
N ALA A 51 -14.92 8.14 -1.60
CA ALA A 51 -15.27 7.18 -2.65
C ALA A 51 -14.10 6.22 -2.95
N GLU A 52 -12.88 6.75 -2.98
CA GLU A 52 -11.68 5.97 -3.22
C GLU A 52 -11.33 5.07 -2.03
N ALA A 53 -11.55 5.53 -0.79
CA ALA A 53 -11.40 4.71 0.41
C ALA A 53 -12.41 3.56 0.43
N ALA A 54 -13.68 3.82 0.07
CA ALA A 54 -14.69 2.77 -0.08
C ALA A 54 -14.32 1.77 -1.20
N GLY A 55 -13.78 2.27 -2.32
CA GLY A 55 -13.28 1.43 -3.41
C GLY A 55 -12.09 0.55 -2.99
N LEU A 56 -11.17 1.07 -2.19
CA LEU A 56 -10.07 0.30 -1.61
C LEU A 56 -10.59 -0.78 -0.65
N GLY A 57 -11.61 -0.47 0.17
CA GLY A 57 -12.28 -1.46 1.01
C GLY A 57 -12.86 -2.62 0.19
N ALA A 58 -13.60 -2.32 -0.88
CA ALA A 58 -14.14 -3.34 -1.77
C ALA A 58 -13.04 -4.17 -2.47
N ALA A 59 -11.92 -3.56 -2.82
CA ALA A 59 -10.78 -4.26 -3.39
C ALA A 59 -10.12 -5.21 -2.37
N ILE A 60 -9.99 -4.79 -1.11
CA ILE A 60 -9.49 -5.64 -0.01
C ILE A 60 -10.42 -6.82 0.19
N ASP A 61 -11.74 -6.61 0.23
CA ASP A 61 -12.73 -7.68 0.37
C ASP A 61 -12.63 -8.68 -0.78
N TYR A 62 -12.50 -8.19 -2.02
CA TYR A 62 -12.33 -9.06 -3.20
C TYR A 62 -11.08 -9.94 -3.10
N LEU A 63 -9.92 -9.34 -2.79
CA LEU A 63 -8.66 -10.07 -2.67
C LEU A 63 -8.68 -11.05 -1.48
N SER A 64 -9.28 -10.64 -0.36
CA SER A 64 -9.42 -11.47 0.83
C SER A 64 -10.34 -12.67 0.60
N ASN A 65 -11.41 -12.49 -0.17
CA ASN A 65 -12.33 -13.57 -0.55
C ASN A 65 -11.68 -14.61 -1.45
N ILE A 66 -10.75 -14.22 -2.32
CA ILE A 66 -9.93 -15.17 -3.09
C ILE A 66 -8.88 -15.83 -2.17
N GLY A 67 -8.28 -15.04 -1.28
CA GLY A 67 -7.21 -15.44 -0.37
C GLY A 67 -5.83 -15.11 -0.94
N MET A 68 -5.05 -14.32 -0.18
CA MET A 68 -3.73 -13.87 -0.63
C MET A 68 -2.74 -15.01 -0.87
N ASN A 69 -2.91 -16.16 -0.22
CA ASN A 69 -2.08 -17.35 -0.45
C ASN A 69 -2.38 -17.99 -1.81
N GLU A 70 -3.65 -18.07 -2.21
CA GLU A 70 -4.04 -18.61 -3.52
C GLU A 70 -3.58 -17.68 -4.65
N ILE A 71 -3.75 -16.37 -4.46
CA ILE A 71 -3.22 -15.36 -5.37
C ILE A 71 -1.70 -15.53 -5.51
N ARG A 72 -0.98 -15.64 -4.39
CA ARG A 72 0.47 -15.82 -4.38
C ARG A 72 0.86 -17.09 -5.13
N ASN A 73 0.22 -18.23 -4.88
CA ASN A 73 0.52 -19.48 -5.57
C ASN A 73 0.32 -19.35 -7.09
N HIS A 74 -0.76 -18.71 -7.51
CA HIS A 74 -1.01 -18.47 -8.94
C HIS A 74 0.04 -17.54 -9.56
N GLU A 75 0.47 -16.49 -8.85
CA GLU A 75 1.56 -15.62 -9.30
C GLU A 75 2.89 -16.35 -9.44
N ILE A 76 3.17 -17.33 -8.55
CA ILE A 76 4.35 -18.20 -8.65
C ILE A 76 4.31 -18.99 -9.95
N GLU A 77 3.21 -19.70 -10.20
CA GLU A 77 3.03 -20.51 -11.41
C GLU A 77 3.19 -19.68 -12.70
N LEU A 78 2.58 -18.50 -12.75
CA LEU A 78 2.68 -17.60 -13.90
C LEU A 78 4.09 -17.06 -14.08
N THR A 79 4.78 -16.71 -12.98
CA THR A 79 6.16 -16.22 -13.03
C THR A 79 7.11 -17.30 -13.53
N ASP A 80 6.99 -18.53 -13.04
CA ASP A 80 7.83 -19.65 -13.45
C ASP A 80 7.63 -19.97 -14.93
N TYR A 81 6.36 -19.98 -15.38
CA TYR A 81 6.03 -20.14 -16.79
C TYR A 81 6.65 -19.03 -17.66
N ALA A 82 6.48 -17.77 -17.27
CA ALA A 82 6.99 -16.63 -18.01
C ALA A 82 8.54 -16.65 -18.09
N LEU A 83 9.22 -16.88 -16.96
CA LEU A 83 10.69 -16.97 -16.92
C LEU A 83 11.21 -18.14 -17.75
N GLY A 84 10.55 -19.30 -17.69
CA GLY A 84 10.89 -20.46 -18.50
C GLY A 84 10.81 -20.16 -20.00
N LYS A 85 9.69 -19.57 -20.45
CA LYS A 85 9.47 -19.24 -21.87
C LYS A 85 10.42 -18.16 -22.37
N LEU A 86 10.59 -17.08 -21.60
CA LEU A 86 11.50 -16.00 -21.94
C LEU A 86 12.95 -16.50 -22.08
N THR A 87 13.38 -17.39 -21.19
CA THR A 87 14.72 -17.98 -21.25
C THR A 87 14.88 -18.92 -22.44
N SER A 88 13.91 -19.80 -22.69
CA SER A 88 14.02 -20.79 -23.78
C SER A 88 13.96 -20.19 -25.18
N GLU A 89 13.20 -19.10 -25.36
CA GLU A 89 12.97 -18.52 -26.69
C GLU A 89 13.86 -17.30 -26.98
N PHE A 90 14.25 -16.55 -25.95
CA PHE A 90 14.92 -15.26 -26.12
C PHE A 90 16.20 -15.11 -25.29
N GLY A 91 16.70 -16.18 -24.66
CA GLY A 91 17.85 -16.13 -23.75
C GLY A 91 19.14 -15.57 -24.34
N GLU A 92 19.27 -15.53 -25.67
CA GLU A 92 20.41 -14.93 -26.39
C GLU A 92 20.21 -13.46 -26.78
N THR A 93 18.95 -12.96 -26.75
CA THR A 93 18.59 -11.62 -27.23
C THR A 93 18.10 -10.68 -26.13
N ILE A 94 17.59 -11.23 -25.02
CA ILE A 94 17.14 -10.45 -23.87
C ILE A 94 17.92 -10.81 -22.61
N SER A 95 18.11 -9.82 -21.74
CA SER A 95 18.69 -10.01 -20.42
C SER A 95 17.62 -9.83 -19.35
N ILE A 96 17.39 -10.86 -18.54
CA ILE A 96 16.45 -10.82 -17.42
C ILE A 96 17.16 -10.28 -16.18
N LEU A 97 16.68 -9.17 -15.63
CA LEU A 97 17.22 -8.49 -14.45
C LEU A 97 16.40 -8.84 -13.20
N ALA A 98 16.65 -10.01 -12.63
CA ALA A 98 16.06 -10.51 -11.38
C ALA A 98 16.68 -11.87 -11.03
N PRO A 99 16.46 -12.43 -9.83
CA PRO A 99 16.75 -13.84 -9.58
C PRO A 99 16.07 -14.71 -10.64
N LYS A 100 16.84 -15.58 -11.30
CA LYS A 100 16.35 -16.48 -12.37
C LYS A 100 15.52 -17.66 -11.85
N THR A 101 15.44 -17.78 -10.53
CA THR A 101 14.59 -18.71 -9.79
C THR A 101 13.95 -17.94 -8.65
N GLN A 102 12.65 -18.14 -8.42
CA GLN A 102 11.99 -17.57 -7.26
C GLN A 102 12.60 -18.15 -5.99
N GLN A 103 13.23 -17.31 -5.18
CA GLN A 103 13.43 -17.62 -3.77
C GLN A 103 12.12 -17.33 -3.04
N SER A 104 11.61 -18.30 -2.29
CA SER A 104 10.49 -18.09 -1.38
C SER A 104 10.91 -17.05 -0.34
N VAL A 105 10.52 -15.80 -0.53
CA VAL A 105 10.57 -14.80 0.54
C VAL A 105 9.42 -15.18 1.47
N GLY A 106 9.76 -15.53 2.71
CA GLY A 106 8.81 -16.04 3.71
C GLY A 106 7.63 -15.09 3.91
N ALA A 107 6.46 -15.69 4.13
CA ALA A 107 5.23 -15.01 4.52
C ALA A 107 5.35 -14.32 5.88
#